data_AF-A0A346NPQ0-F1
#
_entry.id   AF-A0A346NPQ0-F1
#
_cell.length_a   1.000
_cell.length_b   1.000
_cell.length_c   1.000
_cell.angle_alpha   90.00
_cell.angle_beta   90.00
_cell.angle_gamma   90.00
#
_symmetry.space_group_name_H-M   'P 1'
#
loop_
_entity.id
_entity.type
_entity.pdbx_description
1 polymer ?
#
loop_
_entity_poly.entity_id
_entity_poly.type
_entity_poly.pdbx_seq_one_letter_code
_entity_poly.pdbx_strand_id
1 'polypeptide(L)'
;MSLSNLKKSTPSAKPRAISVEDFIDQALHYANGEPPVAHVTTVPEKACAEPMRRATFTLSEVNRQKLTLLSHSRGISRSGLIRSWIDQAYDDFPAPGGRSNKKSRQ
;
A
#
# COMPACT_ATOMS: atom_id res chain seq x y z
N MET A 1 9.06 31.11 -3.98
CA MET A 1 8.65 29.69 -3.75
C MET A 1 9.53 28.81 -4.63
N SER A 2 10.25 27.85 -4.04
CA SER A 2 11.34 27.10 -4.73
C SER A 2 10.81 25.92 -5.55
N LEU A 3 11.30 25.75 -6.78
CA LEU A 3 11.04 24.61 -7.68
C LEU A 3 11.74 23.31 -7.23
N SER A 4 11.85 23.07 -5.92
CA SER A 4 12.46 21.86 -5.34
C SER A 4 11.50 20.66 -5.28
N ASN A 5 10.23 20.86 -5.67
CA ASN A 5 9.19 19.84 -5.58
C ASN A 5 9.02 18.99 -6.84
N LEU A 6 9.87 19.17 -7.86
CA LEU A 6 9.68 18.54 -9.16
C LEU A 6 10.90 17.71 -9.60
N LYS A 7 11.32 16.73 -8.80
CA LYS A 7 12.15 15.65 -9.35
C LYS A 7 12.06 14.39 -8.52
N LYS A 8 11.86 13.28 -9.24
CA LYS A 8 11.85 11.88 -8.80
C LYS A 8 10.50 11.35 -8.31
N SER A 9 9.47 11.42 -9.17
CA SER A 9 8.64 10.22 -9.29
C SER A 9 9.58 9.12 -9.80
N THR A 10 9.71 8.05 -9.04
CA THR A 10 10.39 6.85 -9.53
C THR A 10 9.44 6.19 -10.52
N PRO A 11 9.73 6.13 -11.84
CA PRO A 11 9.01 5.22 -12.69
C PRO A 11 9.51 3.82 -12.33
N SER A 12 8.96 3.22 -11.29
CA SER A 12 9.11 1.78 -11.04
C SER A 12 8.12 1.04 -11.95
N ALA A 13 8.25 1.27 -13.25
CA ALA A 13 7.62 0.45 -14.26
C ALA A 13 8.75 -0.35 -14.89
N LYS A 14 8.78 -1.66 -14.60
CA LYS A 14 9.64 -2.58 -15.35
C LYS A 14 9.29 -2.39 -16.84
N PRO A 15 10.27 -2.18 -17.73
CA PRO A 15 9.98 -2.01 -19.14
C PRO A 15 9.28 -3.28 -19.64
N ARG A 16 8.03 -3.14 -20.09
CA ARG A 16 7.30 -4.22 -20.75
C ARG A 16 7.87 -4.34 -22.16
N ALA A 17 8.23 -5.56 -22.57
CA ALA A 17 8.50 -5.83 -23.97
C ALA A 17 7.19 -5.61 -24.76
N ILE A 18 7.21 -4.65 -25.69
CA ILE A 18 6.10 -4.29 -26.56
C ILE A 18 6.47 -4.76 -27.97
N SER A 19 5.55 -5.45 -28.66
CA SER A 19 5.74 -5.85 -30.06
C SER A 19 5.70 -4.63 -30.99
N VAL A 20 6.24 -4.76 -32.20
CA VAL A 20 6.17 -3.71 -33.22
C VAL A 20 4.71 -3.39 -33.55
N GLU A 21 3.87 -4.41 -33.74
CA GLU A 21 2.42 -4.25 -33.98
C GLU A 21 1.71 -3.52 -32.83
N ASP A 22 1.96 -3.93 -31.58
CA ASP A 22 1.39 -3.27 -30.39
C ASP A 22 1.76 -1.78 -30.30
N PHE A 23 2.98 -1.42 -30.70
CA PHE A 23 3.44 -0.04 -30.71
C PHE A 23 2.76 0.78 -31.81
N ILE A 24 2.59 0.19 -32.99
CA ILE A 24 1.93 0.82 -34.14
C ILE A 24 0.47 1.12 -33.78
N ASP A 25 -0.25 0.15 -33.23
CA ASP A 25 -1.66 0.32 -32.86
C ASP A 25 -1.82 1.40 -31.79
N GLN A 26 -0.98 1.37 -30.75
CA GLN A 26 -0.99 2.41 -29.71
C GLN A 26 -0.70 3.80 -30.27
N ALA A 27 0.21 3.92 -31.24
CA ALA A 27 0.51 5.19 -31.91
C ALA A 27 -0.66 5.71 -32.74
N LEU A 28 -1.39 4.82 -33.43
CA LEU A 28 -2.59 5.19 -34.19
C LEU A 28 -3.71 5.69 -33.28
N HIS A 29 -3.97 5.00 -32.17
CA HIS A 29 -4.94 5.46 -31.17
C HIS A 29 -4.57 6.82 -30.59
N TYR A 30 -3.27 7.03 -30.28
CA TYR A 30 -2.79 8.32 -29.79
C TYR A 30 -2.95 9.45 -30.83
N ALA A 31 -2.63 9.19 -32.09
CA ALA A 31 -2.78 10.17 -33.17
C ALA A 31 -4.25 10.58 -33.38
N ASN A 32 -5.18 9.65 -33.15
CA ASN A 32 -6.62 9.91 -33.20
C ASN A 32 -7.17 10.57 -31.92
N GLY A 33 -6.32 10.81 -30.90
CA GLY A 33 -6.71 11.42 -29.63
C GLY A 33 -7.49 10.48 -28.70
N GLU A 34 -7.46 9.18 -28.96
CA GLU A 34 -8.12 8.20 -28.11
C GLU A 34 -7.31 7.97 -26.82
N PRO A 35 -7.97 7.88 -25.66
CA PRO A 35 -7.28 7.62 -24.40
C PRO A 35 -6.58 6.25 -24.46
N PRO A 36 -5.38 6.10 -23.86
CA PRO A 36 -4.66 4.84 -23.90
C PRO A 36 -5.52 3.75 -23.26
N VAL A 37 -5.91 2.77 -24.06
CA VAL A 37 -6.58 1.55 -23.61
C VAL A 37 -5.66 0.85 -22.61
N ALA A 38 -5.90 1.09 -21.33
CA ALA A 38 -5.30 0.33 -20.26
C ALA A 38 -5.78 -1.11 -20.44
N HIS A 39 -4.96 -1.96 -21.07
CA HIS A 39 -5.18 -3.39 -21.02
C HIS A 39 -5.22 -3.77 -19.55
N VAL A 40 -6.44 -4.03 -19.07
CA VAL A 40 -6.76 -4.50 -17.75
C VAL A 40 -6.05 -5.83 -17.61
N THR A 41 -4.84 -5.80 -17.08
CA THR A 41 -4.28 -6.99 -16.47
C THR A 41 -5.21 -7.23 -15.30
N THR A 42 -6.06 -8.24 -15.40
CA THR A 42 -6.92 -8.73 -14.32
C THR A 42 -6.01 -9.28 -13.22
N VAL A 43 -5.38 -8.37 -12.48
CA VAL A 43 -4.85 -8.68 -11.16
C VAL A 43 -6.10 -9.03 -10.36
N PRO A 44 -6.21 -10.26 -9.79
CA PRO A 44 -7.41 -10.65 -9.06
C PRO A 44 -7.70 -9.58 -8.02
N GLU A 45 -8.93 -9.07 -8.04
CA GLU A 45 -9.45 -8.06 -7.13
C GLU A 45 -9.18 -8.50 -5.69
N LYS A 46 -8.02 -8.10 -5.14
CA LYS A 46 -7.90 -7.92 -3.71
C LYS A 46 -8.80 -6.74 -3.42
N ALA A 47 -9.99 -7.06 -2.89
CA ALA A 47 -11.00 -6.13 -2.41
C ALA A 47 -10.35 -4.80 -2.07
N CYS A 48 -10.71 -3.76 -2.81
CA CYS A 48 -10.24 -2.40 -2.63
C CYS A 48 -10.55 -1.98 -1.19
N ALA A 49 -9.62 -2.29 -0.28
CA ALA A 49 -9.64 -1.76 1.05
C ALA A 49 -9.49 -0.25 0.85
N GLU A 50 -10.48 0.50 1.35
CA GLU A 50 -10.44 1.96 1.39
C GLU A 50 -9.02 2.44 1.69
N PRO A 51 -8.52 3.47 0.99
CA PRO A 51 -7.16 3.93 1.17
C PRO A 51 -6.91 4.17 2.66
N MET A 52 -5.91 3.50 3.21
CA MET A 52 -5.67 3.53 4.65
C MET A 52 -5.43 4.98 5.09
N ARG A 53 -6.37 5.53 5.86
CA ARG A 53 -6.27 6.89 6.39
C ARG A 53 -4.98 7.00 7.20
N ARG A 54 -4.13 7.95 6.84
CA ARG A 54 -2.88 8.20 7.56
C ARG A 54 -3.20 8.99 8.82
N ALA A 55 -2.80 8.47 9.97
CA ALA A 55 -2.85 9.16 11.25
C ALA A 55 -1.45 9.25 11.84
N THR A 56 -1.10 10.41 12.38
CA THR A 56 0.15 10.63 13.11
C THR A 56 -0.13 10.61 14.61
N PHE A 57 0.52 9.71 15.33
CA PHE A 57 0.44 9.66 16.79
C PHE A 57 1.79 10.02 17.40
N THR A 58 1.78 10.91 18.38
CA THR A 58 2.99 11.33 19.09
C THR A 58 3.24 10.44 20.29
N LEU A 59 4.37 9.73 20.27
CA LEU A 59 4.84 8.90 21.39
C LEU A 59 5.85 9.66 22.25
N SER A 60 5.80 9.44 23.56
CA SER A 60 6.84 9.89 24.48
C SER A 60 8.21 9.31 24.10
N GLU A 61 9.28 9.99 24.50
CA GLU A 61 10.66 9.57 24.21
C GLU A 61 10.94 8.15 24.73
N VAL A 62 10.53 7.90 25.98
CA VAL A 62 10.68 6.60 26.65
C VAL A 62 9.99 5.49 25.85
N ASN A 63 8.80 5.75 25.30
CA ASN A 63 8.07 4.74 24.53
C ASN A 63 8.71 4.49 23.17
N ARG A 64 9.26 5.52 22.51
CA ARG A 64 10.03 5.36 21.26
C ARG A 64 11.30 4.54 21.47
N GLN A 65 12.00 4.73 22.58
CA GLN A 65 13.18 3.93 22.94
C GLN A 65 12.81 2.47 23.19
N LYS A 66 11.79 2.19 24.02
CA LYS A 66 11.30 0.83 24.27
C LYS A 66 10.91 0.10 22.98
N LEU A 67 10.16 0.77 22.09
CA LEU A 67 9.81 0.23 20.77
C LEU A 67 11.03 -0.05 19.89
N THR A 68 12.05 0.81 19.98
CA THR A 68 13.31 0.61 19.26
C THR A 68 14.03 -0.65 19.74
N LEU A 69 14.18 -0.84 21.05
CA LEU A 69 14.82 -2.02 21.62
C LEU A 69 14.07 -3.30 21.23
N LEU A 70 12.74 -3.29 21.35
CA LEU A 70 11.90 -4.43 20.96
C LEU A 70 12.00 -4.73 19.47
N SER A 71 12.08 -3.69 18.63
CA SER A 71 12.24 -3.85 17.18
C SER A 71 13.54 -4.55 16.82
N HIS A 72 14.66 -4.18 17.45
CA HIS A 72 15.95 -4.84 17.22
C HIS A 72 15.97 -6.28 17.74
N SER A 73 15.45 -6.51 18.95
CA SER A 73 15.46 -7.85 19.56
C SER A 73 14.59 -8.89 18.82
N ARG A 74 13.46 -8.46 18.23
CA ARG A 74 12.50 -9.35 17.55
C ARG A 74 12.62 -9.34 16.03
N GLY A 75 13.36 -8.40 15.46
CA GLY A 75 13.44 -8.20 14.00
C GLY A 75 12.14 -7.68 13.36
N ILE A 76 11.19 -7.18 14.15
CA ILE A 76 9.91 -6.63 13.67
C ILE A 76 9.99 -5.11 13.66
N SER A 77 9.44 -4.46 12.64
CA SER A 77 9.40 -2.99 12.60
C SER A 77 8.53 -2.39 13.71
N ARG A 78 8.85 -1.17 14.17
CA ARG A 78 8.06 -0.47 15.20
C ARG A 78 6.57 -0.39 14.86
N SER A 79 6.23 -0.08 13.61
CA SER A 79 4.83 -0.03 13.14
C SER A 79 4.19 -1.41 13.02
N GLY A 80 4.99 -2.47 12.79
CA GLY A 80 4.52 -3.85 12.84
C GLY A 80 4.13 -4.26 14.27
N LEU A 81 4.97 -3.95 15.25
CA LEU A 81 4.70 -4.21 16.67
C LEU A 81 3.41 -3.54 17.13
N ILE A 82 3.22 -2.26 16.80
CA ILE A 82 2.02 -1.50 17.17
C ILE A 82 0.75 -2.16 16.59
N ARG A 83 0.78 -2.57 15.32
CA ARG A 83 -0.37 -3.23 14.68
C ARG A 83 -0.70 -4.55 15.37
N SER A 84 0.29 -5.42 15.58
CA SER A 84 0.07 -6.70 16.27
C SER A 84 -0.46 -6.54 17.69
N TRP A 85 0.00 -5.52 18.43
CA TRP A 85 -0.52 -5.24 19.77
C TRP A 85 -1.93 -4.68 19.75
N ILE A 86 -2.29 -3.87 18.76
CA ILE A 86 -3.67 -3.40 18.59
C ILE A 86 -4.59 -4.57 18.30
N ASP A 87 -4.19 -5.50 17.42
CA ASP A 87 -4.98 -6.69 17.10
C ASP A 87 -5.20 -7.55 18.37
N GLN A 88 -4.14 -7.80 19.14
CA GLN A 88 -4.21 -8.53 20.41
C GLN A 88 -5.11 -7.84 21.44
N ALA A 89 -4.95 -6.52 21.63
CA ALA A 89 -5.77 -5.76 22.57
C ALA A 89 -7.24 -5.68 22.12
N TYR A 90 -7.51 -5.72 20.82
CA TYR A 90 -8.87 -5.70 20.30
C TYR A 90 -9.59 -7.04 20.50
N ASP A 91 -8.86 -8.16 20.40
CA ASP A 91 -9.41 -9.47 20.76
C ASP A 91 -9.85 -9.53 22.23
N ASP A 92 -9.12 -8.84 23.12
CA ASP A 92 -9.45 -8.73 24.55
C ASP A 92 -10.65 -7.79 24.81
N PHE A 93 -10.88 -6.81 23.93
CA PHE A 93 -11.96 -5.83 24.03
C PHE A 93 -12.75 -5.76 22.72
N PRO A 94 -13.58 -6.78 22.42
CA PRO A 94 -14.38 -6.78 21.21
C PRO A 94 -15.32 -5.58 21.24
N ALA A 95 -15.16 -4.66 20.28
CA ALA A 95 -16.06 -3.53 20.16
C ALA A 95 -17.49 -4.06 20.01
N PRO A 96 -18.50 -3.42 20.62
CA PRO A 96 -19.89 -3.77 20.40
C PRO A 96 -20.25 -3.49 18.93
N GLY A 97 -20.12 -4.50 18.06
CA GLY A 97 -20.58 -4.45 16.66
C GLY A 97 -19.57 -4.69 15.52
N GLY A 98 -18.31 -5.09 15.80
CA GLY A 98 -17.33 -5.38 14.75
C GLY A 98 -17.42 -6.81 14.19
N ARG A 99 -17.93 -6.98 12.96
CA ARG A 99 -18.11 -8.29 12.29
C ARG A 99 -16.80 -9.09 12.20
N SER A 100 -16.81 -10.29 12.76
CA SER A 100 -15.76 -11.30 12.61
C SER A 100 -15.78 -11.82 11.17
N ASN A 101 -14.81 -11.42 10.35
CA ASN A 101 -14.59 -12.08 9.06
C ASN A 101 -13.60 -13.24 9.27
N LYS A 102 -14.03 -14.27 10.00
CA LYS A 102 -13.35 -15.58 10.00
C LYS A 102 -13.59 -16.22 8.64
N LYS A 103 -12.79 -15.88 7.63
CA LYS A 103 -12.76 -16.64 6.38
C LYS A 103 -12.18 -18.03 6.67
N SER A 104 -13.12 -18.97 6.71
CA SER A 104 -13.01 -20.41 6.48
C SER A 104 -11.69 -20.84 5.83
N ARG A 105 -10.92 -21.66 6.56
CA ARG A 105 -9.99 -22.63 5.96
C ARG A 105 -10.74 -23.97 5.98
N GLN A 106 -11.25 -24.36 4.82
CA GLN A 106 -11.43 -25.76 4.45
C GLN A 106 -10.57 -26.02 3.24
#